data_AF-A0AAD9Q927-F1
#
_entry.id   AF-A0AAD9Q927-F1
#
_cell.length_a   1.000
_cell.length_b   1.000
_cell.length_c   1.000
_cell.angle_alpha   90.00
_cell.angle_beta   90.00
_cell.angle_gamma   90.00
#
_symmetry.space_group_name_H-M   'P 1'
#
loop_
_entity.id
_entity.type
_entity.pdbx_description
1 polymer ?
#
loop_
_entity_poly.entity_id
_entity_poly.type
_entity_poly.pdbx_seq_one_letter_code
_entity_poly.pdbx_strand_id
1 'polypeptide(L)'
;MAASLKVDDLSSIKPFDPHGDPSNGGRRWRRWTKSFCLYADSKGLIQADSAANKAQRRVLLLHSAGKDVQEIFEPLADTSAAADYAKAEKALNDCFIPKVNSTYQNHVFRGMEQQDGESVAQFVTRLKQLVKDSEVINPIIR
;
A
#
# COMPACT_ATOMS: atom_id res chain seq x y z
N MET A 1 14.11 15.65 33.92
CA MET A 1 14.32 16.30 32.61
C MET A 1 13.29 15.76 31.64
N ALA A 2 12.39 16.59 31.14
CA ALA A 2 11.47 16.19 30.08
C ALA A 2 12.26 16.16 28.76
N ALA A 3 12.31 15.00 28.11
CA ALA A 3 12.89 14.89 26.77
C ALA A 3 12.01 15.68 25.80
N SER A 4 12.56 16.79 25.29
CA SER A 4 11.96 17.55 24.20
C SER A 4 12.09 16.70 22.94
N LEU A 5 11.00 16.04 22.53
CA LEU A 5 10.88 15.45 21.21
C LEU A 5 10.99 16.59 20.19
N LYS A 6 12.10 16.63 19.45
CA LYS A 6 12.22 17.52 18.29
C LYS A 6 11.15 17.12 17.29
N VAL A 7 10.24 18.06 17.00
CA VAL A 7 9.11 17.88 16.07
C VAL A 7 9.58 17.48 14.66
N ASP A 8 10.87 17.66 14.36
CA ASP A 8 11.51 17.24 13.10
C ASP A 8 11.53 15.72 12.86
N ASP A 9 11.52 14.88 13.91
CA ASP A 9 11.51 13.41 13.75
C ASP A 9 10.13 12.84 13.33
N LEU A 10 9.09 13.67 13.29
CA LEU A 10 7.77 13.30 12.76
C LEU A 10 7.63 13.54 11.25
N SER A 11 8.67 14.07 10.61
CA SER A 11 8.55 14.70 9.29
C SER A 11 8.81 13.79 8.09
N SER A 12 9.23 12.54 8.27
CA SER A 12 9.52 11.68 7.12
C SER A 12 9.27 10.20 7.38
N ILE A 13 8.50 9.57 6.49
CA ILE A 13 8.39 8.11 6.44
C ILE A 13 9.69 7.54 5.89
N LYS A 14 10.08 6.33 6.34
CA LYS A 14 11.23 5.64 5.75
C LYS A 14 10.97 5.40 4.25
N PRO A 15 11.95 5.63 3.36
CA PRO A 15 11.83 5.30 1.94
C PRO A 15 11.45 3.85 1.72
N PHE A 16 10.74 3.58 0.64
CA PHE A 16 10.41 2.21 0.25
C PHE A 16 11.61 1.58 -0.43
N ASP A 17 11.97 0.37 -0.01
CA ASP A 17 13.01 -0.43 -0.66
C ASP A 17 12.35 -1.43 -1.65
N PRO A 18 12.43 -1.18 -2.97
CA PRO A 18 11.84 -2.05 -3.97
C PRO A 18 12.63 -3.34 -4.22
N HIS A 19 13.88 -3.43 -3.74
CA HIS A 19 14.79 -4.54 -3.98
C HIS A 19 14.79 -5.61 -2.87
N GLY A 20 14.04 -5.40 -1.78
CA GLY A 20 13.82 -6.42 -0.76
C GLY A 20 13.07 -7.66 -1.27
N ASP A 21 12.71 -8.56 -0.35
CA ASP A 21 12.14 -9.88 -0.69
C ASP A 21 10.92 -9.79 -1.65
N PRO A 22 11.03 -10.34 -2.88
CA PRO A 22 9.99 -10.24 -3.89
C PRO A 22 8.72 -11.02 -3.52
N SER A 23 8.80 -12.03 -2.65
CA SER A 23 7.64 -12.83 -2.22
C SER A 23 6.61 -12.02 -1.43
N ASN A 24 7.03 -10.91 -0.84
CA ASN A 24 6.21 -10.04 -0.01
C ASN A 24 6.19 -8.58 -0.47
N GLY A 25 6.77 -8.27 -1.64
CA GLY A 25 6.88 -6.91 -2.20
C GLY A 25 5.55 -6.15 -2.17
N GLY A 26 4.46 -6.75 -2.65
CA GLY A 26 3.13 -6.13 -2.61
C GLY A 26 2.57 -5.89 -1.21
N ARG A 27 2.88 -6.77 -0.23
CA ARG A 27 2.49 -6.56 1.17
C ARG A 27 3.29 -5.43 1.81
N ARG A 28 4.61 -5.37 1.55
CA ARG A 28 5.49 -4.28 2.00
C ARG A 28 5.04 -2.94 1.42
N TRP A 29 4.74 -2.92 0.11
CA TRP A 29 4.22 -1.72 -0.57
C TRP A 29 2.92 -1.25 0.05
N ARG A 30 1.90 -2.11 0.18
CA ARG A 30 0.62 -1.74 0.83
C ARG A 30 0.81 -1.21 2.25
N ARG A 31 1.74 -1.78 3.03
CA ARG A 31 2.04 -1.30 4.38
C ARG A 31 2.66 0.10 4.33
N TRP A 32 3.62 0.31 3.44
CA TRP A 32 4.27 1.59 3.24
C TRP A 32 3.27 2.67 2.76
N THR A 33 2.42 2.37 1.79
CA THR A 33 1.39 3.30 1.28
C THR A 33 0.41 3.71 2.38
N LYS A 34 0.03 2.80 3.29
CA LYS A 34 -0.81 3.16 4.46
C LYS A 34 -0.10 4.17 5.37
N SER A 35 1.18 3.97 5.64
CA SER A 35 1.99 4.93 6.41
C SER A 35 2.11 6.27 5.68
N PHE A 36 2.29 6.25 4.36
CA PHE A 36 2.30 7.46 3.54
C PHE A 36 0.96 8.21 3.58
N CYS A 37 -0.18 7.53 3.49
CA CYS A 37 -1.48 8.19 3.57
C CYS A 37 -1.69 8.92 4.91
N LEU A 38 -1.30 8.30 6.03
CA LEU A 38 -1.35 8.95 7.34
C LEU A 38 -0.43 10.19 7.40
N TYR A 39 0.76 10.07 6.82
CA TYR A 39 1.69 11.19 6.72
C TYR A 39 1.14 12.33 5.85
N ALA A 40 0.59 12.03 4.68
CA ALA A 40 -0.02 13.01 3.79
C ALA A 40 -1.27 13.69 4.42
N ASP A 41 -2.07 12.95 5.19
CA ASP A 41 -3.21 13.49 5.92
C ASP A 41 -2.76 14.45 7.03
N SER A 42 -1.68 14.13 7.76
CA SER A 42 -1.08 15.03 8.75
C SER A 42 -0.60 16.36 8.16
N LYS A 43 -0.35 16.40 6.85
CA LYS A 43 0.00 17.60 6.08
C LYS A 43 -1.21 18.29 5.43
N GLY A 44 -2.43 17.80 5.67
CA GLY A 44 -3.67 18.35 5.11
C GLY A 44 -3.88 18.06 3.61
N LEU A 45 -3.13 17.14 3.02
CA LEU A 45 -3.15 16.87 1.58
C LEU A 45 -4.25 15.90 1.14
N ILE A 46 -4.99 15.31 2.09
CA ILE A 46 -6.09 14.38 1.81
C ILE A 46 -7.46 15.07 1.91
N GLN A 47 -7.61 16.03 2.82
CA GLN A 47 -8.93 16.57 3.19
C GLN A 47 -9.49 17.58 2.18
N ALA A 48 -8.63 18.25 1.40
CA ALA A 48 -9.06 19.25 0.43
C ALA A 48 -8.82 18.76 -1.01
N ASP A 49 -9.92 18.56 -1.75
CA ASP A 49 -9.92 18.11 -3.14
C ASP A 49 -9.59 19.25 -4.13
N SER A 50 -8.39 19.80 -4.01
CA SER A 50 -7.86 20.82 -4.93
C SER A 50 -6.82 20.23 -5.87
N ALA A 51 -6.77 20.72 -7.10
CA ALA A 51 -5.72 20.35 -8.07
C ALA A 51 -4.31 20.64 -7.52
N ALA A 52 -4.14 21.70 -6.73
CA ALA A 52 -2.88 22.02 -6.08
C ALA A 52 -2.48 20.95 -5.05
N ASN A 53 -3.44 20.48 -4.25
CA ASN A 53 -3.20 19.44 -3.26
C ASN A 53 -2.89 18.10 -3.91
N LYS A 54 -3.57 17.75 -5.02
CA LYS A 54 -3.27 16.54 -5.81
C LYS A 54 -1.84 16.57 -6.35
N ALA A 55 -1.42 17.70 -6.93
CA ALA A 55 -0.05 17.88 -7.41
C ALA A 55 0.97 17.79 -6.25
N GLN A 56 0.72 18.45 -5.13
CA GLN A 56 1.60 18.42 -3.96
C GLN A 56 1.68 17.02 -3.33
N ARG A 57 0.56 16.30 -3.24
CA ARG A 57 0.51 14.92 -2.76
C ARG A 57 1.29 13.98 -3.66
N ARG A 58 1.22 14.15 -4.98
CA ARG A 58 2.04 13.40 -5.95
C ARG A 58 3.53 13.64 -5.73
N VAL A 59 3.94 14.91 -5.61
CA VAL A 59 5.36 15.25 -5.33
C VAL A 59 5.80 14.64 -4.01
N LEU A 60 4.98 14.75 -2.96
CA LEU A 60 5.27 14.18 -1.65
C LEU A 60 5.38 12.65 -1.69
N LEU A 61 4.53 11.98 -2.47
CA LEU A 61 4.58 10.53 -2.68
C LEU A 61 5.93 10.12 -3.27
N LEU A 62 6.32 10.71 -4.40
CA LEU A 62 7.56 10.37 -5.09
C LEU A 62 8.80 10.73 -4.26
N HIS A 63 8.78 11.88 -3.58
CA HIS A 63 9.87 12.29 -2.69
C HIS A 63 10.03 11.31 -1.51
N SER A 64 8.92 10.95 -0.87
CA SER A 64 8.94 10.07 0.31
C SER A 64 9.24 8.61 -0.05
N ALA A 65 8.89 8.18 -1.26
CA ALA A 65 9.15 6.81 -1.74
C ALA A 65 10.65 6.53 -1.93
N GLY A 66 11.43 7.56 -2.27
CA GLY A 66 12.88 7.46 -2.48
C GLY A 66 13.29 7.28 -3.94
N LYS A 67 14.60 7.33 -4.16
CA LYS A 67 15.23 7.36 -5.50
C LYS A 67 14.92 6.11 -6.32
N ASP A 68 15.02 4.93 -5.73
CA ASP A 68 14.80 3.66 -6.43
C ASP A 68 13.37 3.57 -6.99
N VAL A 69 12.38 4.07 -6.24
CA VAL A 69 10.99 4.14 -6.71
C VAL A 69 10.80 5.19 -7.80
N GLN A 70 11.52 6.31 -7.73
CA GLN A 70 11.50 7.32 -8.79
C GLN A 70 12.08 6.78 -10.10
N GLU A 71 13.17 6.00 -10.04
CA GLU A 71 13.77 5.34 -11.21
C GLU A 71 12.82 4.31 -11.84
N ILE A 72 12.06 3.57 -11.03
CA ILE A 72 10.98 2.68 -11.51
C ILE A 72 9.82 3.47 -12.12
N PHE A 73 9.52 4.66 -11.58
CA PHE A 73 8.40 5.49 -12.02
C PHE A 73 8.68 6.27 -13.31
N GLU A 74 9.92 6.70 -13.53
CA GLU A 74 10.35 7.50 -14.68
C GLU A 74 9.95 6.92 -16.06
N PRO A 75 10.18 5.62 -16.38
CA PRO A 75 9.73 5.04 -17.64
C PRO A 75 8.21 4.87 -17.75
N LEU A 76 7.47 4.94 -16.62
CA LEU A 76 6.00 4.90 -16.60
C LEU A 76 5.38 6.29 -16.83
N ALA A 77 6.22 7.32 -16.98
CA ALA A 77 5.83 8.72 -16.99
C ALA A 77 5.20 9.22 -18.31
N ASP A 78 4.57 8.35 -19.11
CA ASP A 78 3.57 8.75 -20.13
C ASP A 78 2.30 9.39 -19.50
N THR A 79 2.34 9.62 -18.18
CA THR A 79 1.33 10.36 -17.41
C THR A 79 1.47 11.86 -17.69
N SER A 80 0.97 12.30 -18.84
CA SER A 80 0.96 13.68 -19.38
C SER A 80 0.29 14.76 -18.50
N ALA A 81 -0.07 14.46 -17.26
CA ALA A 81 -0.55 15.43 -16.29
C ALA A 81 0.30 15.34 -15.02
N ALA A 82 1.28 16.24 -14.89
CA ALA A 82 2.13 16.40 -13.71
C ALA A 82 1.37 16.58 -12.37
N ALA A 83 0.04 16.74 -12.42
CA ALA A 83 -0.84 16.97 -11.29
C ALA A 83 -1.67 15.76 -10.82
N ASP A 84 -1.65 14.63 -11.53
CA ASP A 84 -2.57 13.52 -11.22
C ASP A 84 -1.97 12.49 -10.24
N TYR A 85 -2.21 12.71 -8.94
CA TYR A 85 -1.85 11.76 -7.88
C TYR A 85 -2.43 10.37 -8.11
N ALA A 86 -3.68 10.27 -8.57
CA ALA A 86 -4.36 8.98 -8.73
C ALA A 86 -3.69 8.13 -9.80
N LYS A 87 -3.25 8.74 -10.91
CA LYS A 87 -2.47 8.04 -11.94
C LYS A 87 -1.11 7.58 -11.43
N ALA A 88 -0.41 8.43 -10.67
CA ALA A 88 0.89 8.05 -10.10
C ALA A 88 0.77 6.90 -9.10
N GLU A 89 -0.21 6.97 -8.19
CA GLU A 89 -0.52 5.90 -7.24
C GLU A 89 -0.89 4.60 -7.95
N LYS A 90 -1.73 4.67 -9.00
CA LYS A 90 -2.11 3.50 -9.80
C LYS A 90 -0.91 2.86 -10.49
N ALA A 91 -0.07 3.64 -11.16
CA ALA A 91 1.11 3.12 -11.86
C ALA A 91 2.06 2.37 -10.91
N LEU A 92 2.32 2.94 -9.73
CA LEU A 92 3.15 2.31 -8.71
C LEU A 92 2.49 1.06 -8.12
N ASN A 93 1.18 1.08 -7.88
CA ASN A 93 0.44 -0.10 -7.44
C ASN A 93 0.53 -1.24 -8.47
N ASP A 94 0.37 -0.94 -9.76
CA ASP A 94 0.47 -1.92 -10.84
C ASP A 94 1.88 -2.56 -10.93
N CYS A 95 2.93 -1.85 -10.51
CA CYS A 95 4.29 -2.38 -10.45
C CYS A 95 4.55 -3.23 -9.20
N PHE A 96 4.14 -2.77 -8.03
CA PHE A 96 4.54 -3.39 -6.76
C PHE A 96 3.52 -4.37 -6.20
N ILE A 97 2.25 -4.28 -6.59
CA ILE A 97 1.20 -5.21 -6.17
C ILE A 97 1.05 -6.26 -7.27
N PRO A 98 1.51 -7.51 -7.05
CA PRO A 98 1.26 -8.57 -8.01
C PRO A 98 -0.24 -8.70 -8.25
N LYS A 99 -0.65 -8.79 -9.51
CA LYS A 99 -2.03 -9.14 -9.83
C LYS A 99 -2.33 -10.50 -9.24
N VAL A 100 -3.19 -10.51 -8.23
CA VAL A 100 -3.54 -11.73 -7.50
C VAL A 100 -4.34 -12.63 -8.43
N ASN A 101 -3.89 -13.87 -8.63
CA ASN A 101 -4.71 -14.88 -9.30
C ASN A 101 -5.86 -15.28 -8.38
N SER A 102 -7.05 -14.76 -8.66
CA SER A 102 -8.25 -14.98 -7.87
C SER A 102 -8.63 -16.46 -7.75
N THR A 103 -8.45 -17.24 -8.82
CA THR A 103 -8.68 -18.69 -8.81
C THR A 103 -7.77 -19.39 -7.81
N TYR A 104 -6.48 -19.02 -7.78
CA TYR A 104 -5.52 -19.58 -6.83
C TYR A 104 -5.85 -19.21 -5.40
N GLN A 105 -6.16 -17.95 -5.11
CA GLN A 105 -6.54 -17.54 -3.75
C GLN A 105 -7.83 -18.20 -3.27
N ASN A 106 -8.82 -18.35 -4.16
CA ASN A 106 -10.04 -19.09 -3.86
C ASN A 106 -9.75 -20.56 -3.54
N HIS A 107 -8.85 -21.19 -4.29
CA HIS A 107 -8.41 -22.55 -4.00
C HIS A 107 -7.74 -22.63 -2.62
N VAL A 108 -6.81 -21.73 -2.31
CA VAL A 108 -6.15 -21.67 -1.00
C VAL A 108 -7.16 -21.43 0.13
N PHE A 109 -8.10 -20.50 -0.04
CA PHE A 109 -9.14 -20.20 0.96
C PHE A 109 -10.06 -21.39 1.20
N ARG A 110 -10.50 -22.07 0.14
CA ARG A 110 -11.35 -23.27 0.23
C ARG A 110 -10.62 -24.48 0.81
N GLY A 111 -9.29 -24.53 0.67
CA GLY A 111 -8.44 -25.57 1.25
C GLY A 111 -7.93 -25.26 2.65
N MET A 112 -8.34 -24.14 3.28
CA MET A 112 -7.94 -23.84 4.65
C MET A 112 -8.70 -24.72 5.64
N GLU A 113 -7.94 -25.37 6.51
CA GLU A 113 -8.46 -26.16 7.62
C GLU A 113 -7.97 -25.59 8.96
N GLN A 114 -8.78 -25.79 10.00
CA GLN A 114 -8.40 -25.47 11.37
C GLN A 114 -7.24 -26.40 11.78
N GLN A 115 -6.16 -25.82 12.29
CA GLN A 115 -4.99 -26.60 12.70
C GLN A 115 -5.22 -27.26 14.07
N ASP A 116 -4.52 -28.36 14.33
CA ASP A 116 -4.54 -29.01 15.64
C ASP A 116 -4.08 -28.04 16.74
N GLY A 117 -4.92 -27.83 17.74
CA GLY A 117 -4.68 -26.88 18.84
C GLY A 117 -4.97 -25.41 18.50
N GLU A 118 -5.36 -25.07 17.27
CA GLU A 118 -5.84 -23.73 16.91
C GLU A 118 -7.26 -23.54 17.47
N SER A 119 -7.50 -22.44 18.17
CA SER A 119 -8.87 -22.08 18.59
C SER A 119 -9.71 -21.63 17.39
N VAL A 120 -11.03 -21.78 17.49
CA VAL A 120 -11.96 -21.29 16.46
C VAL A 120 -11.76 -19.79 16.18
N ALA A 121 -11.47 -18.98 17.21
CA ALA A 121 -11.24 -17.55 17.05
C ALA A 121 -9.96 -17.25 16.25
N GLN A 122 -8.89 -18.02 16.44
CA GLN A 122 -7.64 -17.88 15.68
C GLN A 122 -7.85 -18.30 14.22
N PHE A 123 -8.55 -19.41 13.99
CA PHE A 123 -8.89 -19.87 12.64
C PHE A 123 -9.71 -18.83 11.88
N VAL A 124 -10.76 -18.28 12.51
CA VAL A 124 -11.58 -17.21 11.93
C VAL A 124 -10.76 -15.95 11.65
N THR A 125 -9.78 -15.63 12.49
CA THR A 125 -8.87 -14.50 12.28
C THR A 125 -7.97 -14.71 11.06
N ARG A 126 -7.42 -15.92 10.89
CA ARG A 126 -6.59 -16.31 9.75
C ARG A 126 -7.38 -16.28 8.44
N LEU A 127 -8.62 -16.79 8.45
CA LEU A 127 -9.55 -16.68 7.32
C LEU A 127 -9.78 -15.20 6.93
N LYS A 128 -10.12 -14.35 7.90
CA LYS A 128 -10.32 -12.90 7.68
C LYS A 128 -9.08 -12.19 7.13
N GLN A 129 -7.88 -12.61 7.53
CA GLN A 129 -6.63 -12.07 6.99
C GLN A 129 -6.43 -12.47 5.52
N LEU A 130 -6.69 -13.73 5.16
CA LEU A 130 -6.59 -14.21 3.78
C LEU A 130 -7.59 -13.51 2.85
N VAL A 131 -8.81 -13.27 3.34
CA VAL A 131 -9.81 -12.45 2.64
C VAL A 131 -9.30 -11.04 2.37
N LYS A 132 -8.69 -10.38 3.36
CA LYS A 132 -8.19 -8.99 3.20
C LYS A 132 -7.03 -8.88 2.21
N ASP A 133 -6.24 -9.93 2.07
CA ASP A 133 -5.12 -9.99 1.13
C ASP A 133 -5.55 -10.37 -0.31
N SER A 134 -6.78 -10.86 -0.48
CA SER A 134 -7.34 -11.29 -1.75
C SER A 134 -8.42 -10.31 -2.23
N GLU A 135 -8.26 -9.66 -3.38
CA GLU A 135 -9.26 -8.69 -3.93
C GLU A 135 -10.62 -9.31 -4.32
N VAL A 136 -10.84 -10.61 -4.12
CA VAL A 136 -12.02 -11.32 -4.62
C VAL A 136 -12.74 -12.05 -3.50
N ILE A 137 -13.59 -11.31 -2.79
CA ILE A 137 -14.82 -11.89 -2.23
C ILE A 137 -15.98 -11.04 -2.70
N ASN A 138 -16.34 -11.24 -3.97
CA ASN A 138 -17.71 -10.98 -4.38
C ASN A 138 -18.46 -12.29 -4.14
N PRO A 139 -19.46 -12.34 -3.23
CA PRO A 139 -20.28 -13.52 -3.10
C PRO A 139 -21.13 -13.60 -4.35
N ILE A 140 -20.69 -14.41 -5.33
CA ILE A 140 -21.62 -14.94 -6.32
C ILE A 140 -22.50 -15.91 -5.55
N ILE A 141 -23.54 -15.37 -4.93
CA ILE A 141 -24.72 -16.13 -4.57
C ILE A 141 -25.29 -16.59 -5.91
N ARG A 142 -25.26 -17.90 -6.12
CA ARG A 142 -25.89 -18.58 -7.24
C ARG A 142 -27.25 -19.08 -6.80
#